data_AF-A0A094IMM7-F1
#
_entry.id   AF-A0A094IMM7-F1
#
_cell.length_a   1.000
_cell.length_b   1.000
_cell.length_c   1.000
_cell.angle_alpha   90.00
_cell.angle_beta   90.00
_cell.angle_gamma   90.00
#
_symmetry.space_group_name_H-M   'P 1'
#
loop_
_entity.id
_entity.type
_entity.pdbx_description
1 polymer ?
#
loop_
_entity_poly.entity_id
_entity_poly.type
_entity_poly.pdbx_seq_one_letter_code
_entity_poly.pdbx_strand_id
1 'polypeptide(L)'
;MLNKERFPFFKQIMKFLLLWNNLFLMIAVLIFSFILLKFNILSENSTNYTWIYSASMQTLAALIALLPISFSFYLRKVEDQKSKEFDSYILKKLEKDVYYEMMFVIIFSLLSIIINLGALFFEFYFVYAVLATLFTLLSVEFVVIYIWRLFDPDRIFEVLKEFDTKTKSSLEPSQTVITLDGFITKYLTLETSIKDYLSNENDNSLVNELPLYDIVDNLSKDFPVLEQYYKDFKEIIFHRNNLIHNYNEVIVDYNKYLKIIELTNLFDKYNNQFISERIFSNVSQVKTLISQALSEYLSDYRIKAKSADKIPIESYEENITALLKSHFTNDYYETLDYDVKSEADFEVIQNNYSNRKLVGIDLRMTDTTSFKNLCKANLGKLTKKYLYVFIINYDVIGNQFEINYQTKDKKIKYDTISL
;
A
#
# COMPACT_ATOMS: atom_id res chain seq x y z
N MET A 1 0.95 21.04 2.80
CA MET A 1 1.39 21.92 3.91
C MET A 1 1.42 21.08 5.19
N LEU A 2 2.62 20.71 5.67
CA LEU A 2 2.80 19.94 6.90
C LEU A 2 2.63 20.86 8.11
N ASN A 3 1.59 20.64 8.92
CA ASN A 3 1.64 21.04 10.32
C ASN A 3 2.66 20.12 11.01
N LYS A 4 3.91 20.59 11.14
CA LYS A 4 4.88 20.03 12.09
C LYS A 4 4.19 20.01 13.46
N GLU A 5 3.87 18.82 13.96
CA GLU A 5 3.33 18.63 15.29
C GLU A 5 4.24 19.36 16.31
N ARG A 6 3.75 20.46 16.86
CA ARG A 6 4.46 21.21 17.90
C ARG A 6 4.53 20.33 19.15
N PHE A 7 5.76 19.99 19.57
CA PHE A 7 6.12 19.27 20.81
C PHE A 7 5.74 17.77 20.89
N PRO A 8 6.35 16.90 20.04
CA PRO A 8 6.11 15.45 20.08
C PRO A 8 6.47 14.82 21.44
N PHE A 9 7.50 15.34 22.11
CA PHE A 9 7.91 14.90 23.45
C PHE A 9 6.81 15.12 24.50
N PHE A 10 6.25 16.33 24.58
CA PHE A 10 5.23 16.67 25.58
C PHE A 10 3.93 15.86 25.37
N LYS A 11 3.52 15.68 24.11
CA LYS A 11 2.36 14.85 23.75
C LYS A 11 2.53 13.40 24.23
N GLN A 12 3.72 12.83 24.03
CA GLN A 12 4.00 11.47 24.48
C GLN A 12 4.04 11.36 26.00
N ILE A 13 4.61 12.34 26.70
CA ILE A 13 4.59 12.38 28.17
C ILE A 13 3.16 12.44 28.70
N MET A 14 2.33 13.32 28.15
CA MET A 14 0.93 13.43 28.59
C MET A 14 0.19 12.12 28.38
N LYS A 15 0.42 11.46 27.24
CA LYS A 15 -0.14 10.13 26.97
C LYS A 15 0.36 9.08 27.97
N PHE A 16 1.65 9.09 28.28
CA PHE A 16 2.24 8.23 29.31
C PHE A 16 1.55 8.47 30.65
N LEU A 17 1.49 9.70 31.14
CA LEU A 17 0.90 10.04 32.45
C LEU A 17 -0.61 9.72 32.54
N LEU A 18 -1.35 9.86 31.43
CA LEU A 18 -2.80 9.62 31.37
C LEU A 18 -3.19 8.14 31.19
N LEU A 19 -2.23 7.22 31.08
CA LEU A 19 -2.54 5.79 31.08
C LEU A 19 -3.24 5.41 32.39
N TRP A 20 -4.28 4.58 32.29
CA TRP A 20 -5.07 4.15 33.45
C TRP A 20 -4.23 3.56 34.58
N ASN A 21 -3.22 2.75 34.24
CA ASN A 21 -2.31 2.16 35.22
C ASN A 21 -1.48 3.23 35.95
N ASN A 22 -1.01 4.26 35.24
CA ASN A 22 -0.25 5.37 35.81
C ASN A 22 -1.14 6.26 36.68
N LEU A 23 -2.37 6.56 36.23
CA LEU A 23 -3.31 7.36 37.00
C LEU A 23 -3.72 6.66 38.31
N PHE A 24 -4.01 5.37 38.24
CA PHE A 24 -4.40 4.59 39.41
C PHE A 24 -3.28 4.53 40.46
N LEU A 25 -2.05 4.25 40.03
CA LEU A 25 -0.91 4.16 40.93
C LEU A 25 -0.51 5.53 41.50
N MET A 26 -0.54 6.60 40.69
CA MET A 26 -0.33 7.96 41.19
C MET A 26 -1.33 8.33 42.27
N ILE A 27 -2.62 8.01 42.07
CA ILE A 27 -3.66 8.26 43.07
C ILE A 27 -3.38 7.45 44.35
N ALA A 28 -2.95 6.19 44.23
CA ALA A 28 -2.57 5.37 45.37
C ALA A 28 -1.38 5.95 46.15
N VAL A 29 -0.32 6.42 45.46
CA VAL A 29 0.85 7.06 46.08
C VAL A 29 0.47 8.37 46.77
N LEU A 30 -0.42 9.17 46.18
CA LEU A 30 -0.94 10.40 46.79
C LEU A 30 -1.77 10.11 48.04
N ILE A 31 -2.67 9.11 48.00
CA ILE A 31 -3.46 8.69 49.15
C ILE A 31 -2.55 8.17 50.27
N PHE A 32 -1.57 7.34 49.94
CA PHE A 32 -0.60 6.83 50.92
C PHE A 32 0.20 7.97 51.57
N SER A 33 0.68 8.92 50.77
CA SER A 33 1.39 10.11 51.28
C SER A 33 0.50 10.99 52.16
N PHE A 34 -0.79 11.13 51.82
CA PHE A 34 -1.77 11.84 52.63
C PHE A 34 -2.04 11.15 53.98
N ILE A 35 -2.09 9.81 54.00
CA ILE A 35 -2.20 9.02 55.23
C ILE A 35 -0.97 9.26 56.12
N LEU A 36 0.24 9.23 55.54
CA LEU A 36 1.47 9.53 56.28
C LEU A 36 1.46 10.93 56.90
N LEU A 37 0.96 11.94 56.16
CA LEU A 37 0.79 13.31 56.66
C LEU A 37 -0.19 13.40 57.82
N LYS A 38 -1.35 12.75 57.71
CA LYS A 38 -2.45 12.90 58.67
C LYS A 38 -2.18 12.19 60.00
N PHE A 39 -1.52 11.03 59.96
CA PHE A 39 -1.33 10.20 61.14
C PHE A 39 0.00 10.46 61.87
N ASN A 40 0.84 11.38 61.38
CA ASN A 40 2.14 11.76 61.96
C ASN A 40 2.95 10.54 62.46
N ILE A 41 2.93 9.46 61.67
CA ILE A 41 3.46 8.13 62.05
C ILE A 41 4.99 8.15 62.18
N LEU A 42 5.63 9.15 61.57
CA LEU A 42 7.06 9.38 61.70
C LEU A 42 7.32 10.08 63.03
N SER A 43 7.92 9.36 63.99
CA SER A 43 8.47 10.00 65.19
C SER A 43 9.50 11.05 64.76
N GLU A 44 9.51 12.22 65.41
CA GLU A 44 10.42 13.36 65.15
C GLU A 44 11.92 13.09 65.44
N ASN A 45 12.34 11.83 65.39
CA ASN A 45 13.72 11.45 65.55
C ASN A 45 14.47 11.69 64.23
N SER A 46 15.46 12.59 64.24
CA SER A 46 16.27 12.96 63.07
C SER A 46 16.89 11.75 62.37
N THR A 47 17.20 10.69 63.12
CA THR A 47 17.74 9.44 62.59
C THR A 47 16.80 8.79 61.56
N ASN A 48 15.48 8.86 61.75
CA ASN A 48 14.51 8.26 60.82
C ASN A 48 14.47 8.99 59.48
N TYR A 49 14.60 10.32 59.50
CA TYR A 49 14.64 11.13 58.29
C TYR A 49 15.90 10.84 57.47
N THR A 50 17.06 10.72 58.11
CA THR A 50 18.33 10.36 57.44
C THR A 50 18.25 8.98 56.77
N TRP A 51 17.64 7.98 57.43
CA TRP A 51 17.44 6.66 56.84
C TRP A 51 16.52 6.69 55.62
N ILE A 52 15.44 7.47 55.66
CA ILE A 52 14.52 7.63 54.53
C ILE A 52 15.25 8.23 53.34
N TYR A 53 16.05 9.29 53.54
CA TYR A 53 16.81 9.93 52.46
C TYR A 53 17.92 9.04 51.89
N SER A 54 18.59 8.24 52.73
CA SER A 54 19.64 7.32 52.26
C SER A 54 19.06 6.13 51.49
N ALA A 55 18.01 5.50 52.02
CA ALA A 55 17.37 4.35 51.38
C ALA A 55 16.65 4.75 50.08
N SER A 56 16.04 5.94 50.03
CA SER A 56 15.41 6.48 48.82
C SER A 56 16.40 6.66 47.68
N MET A 57 17.55 7.28 47.94
CA MET A 57 18.59 7.53 46.94
C MET A 57 19.22 6.24 46.42
N GLN A 58 19.49 5.26 47.29
CA GLN A 58 20.04 3.96 46.87
C GLN A 58 19.07 3.17 46.00
N THR A 59 17.79 3.13 46.41
CA THR A 59 16.74 2.45 45.65
C THR A 59 16.57 3.10 44.27
N LEU A 60 16.57 4.43 44.22
CA LEU A 60 16.42 5.16 42.97
C LEU A 60 17.63 4.98 42.05
N ALA A 61 18.84 5.02 42.58
CA ALA A 61 20.06 4.77 41.80
C ALA A 61 20.07 3.36 41.17
N ALA A 62 19.67 2.33 41.93
CA ALA A 62 19.55 0.97 41.44
C ALA A 62 18.49 0.85 40.32
N LEU A 63 17.35 1.52 40.48
CA LEU A 63 16.26 1.51 39.51
C LEU A 63 16.61 2.28 38.22
N ILE A 64 17.30 3.43 38.32
CA ILE A 64 17.79 4.17 37.16
C ILE A 64 18.75 3.31 36.33
N ALA A 65 19.61 2.53 36.99
CA ALA A 65 20.55 1.62 36.31
C ALA A 65 19.85 0.52 35.50
N LEU A 66 18.60 0.15 35.83
CA LEU A 66 17.81 -0.83 35.09
C LEU A 66 17.14 -0.26 33.83
N LEU A 67 17.05 1.07 33.69
CA LEU A 67 16.41 1.71 32.54
C LEU A 67 17.14 1.42 31.21
N PRO A 68 18.47 1.62 31.08
CA PRO A 68 19.18 1.33 29.84
C PRO A 68 19.15 -0.16 29.47
N ILE A 69 19.16 -1.05 30.46
CA ILE A 69 19.10 -2.50 30.27
C ILE A 69 17.75 -2.90 29.68
N SER A 70 16.67 -2.39 30.27
CA SER A 70 15.30 -2.66 29.81
C SER A 70 15.07 -2.11 28.41
N PHE A 71 15.58 -0.91 28.12
CA PHE A 71 15.52 -0.31 26.79
C PHE A 71 16.29 -1.14 25.75
N SER A 72 17.50 -1.59 26.08
CA SER A 72 18.31 -2.44 25.18
C SER A 72 17.62 -3.78 24.88
N PHE A 73 16.97 -4.38 25.88
CA PHE A 73 16.19 -5.60 25.70
C PHE A 73 14.96 -5.38 24.79
N TYR A 74 14.27 -4.26 24.97
CA TYR A 74 13.17 -3.85 24.09
C TYR A 74 13.64 -3.64 22.65
N LEU A 75 14.74 -2.91 22.43
CA LEU A 75 15.31 -2.70 21.10
C LEU A 75 15.62 -4.02 20.40
N ARG A 76 16.19 -4.99 21.12
CA ARG A 76 16.47 -6.31 20.56
C ARG A 76 15.21 -7.06 20.14
N LYS A 77 14.15 -7.02 20.96
CA LYS A 77 12.85 -7.60 20.58
C LYS A 77 12.24 -6.90 19.35
N VAL A 78 12.34 -5.58 19.28
CA VAL A 78 11.89 -4.78 18.14
C VAL A 78 12.70 -5.13 16.88
N GLU A 79 14.01 -5.35 17.02
CA GLU A 79 14.89 -5.76 15.94
C GLU A 79 14.63 -7.20 15.47
N ASP A 80 14.32 -8.14 16.36
CA ASP A 80 13.90 -9.49 15.99
C ASP A 80 12.61 -9.46 15.15
N GLN A 81 11.69 -8.52 15.48
CA GLN A 81 10.43 -8.31 14.77
C GLN A 81 10.59 -7.57 13.41
N LYS A 82 11.67 -6.81 13.24
CA LYS A 82 12.07 -6.17 11.96
C LYS A 82 12.29 -7.15 10.83
N SER A 83 12.68 -8.39 11.17
CA SER A 83 13.01 -9.42 10.19
C SER A 83 11.79 -10.23 9.71
N LYS A 84 10.62 -10.07 10.34
CA LYS A 84 9.49 -11.00 10.16
C LYS A 84 8.21 -10.33 9.70
N GLU A 85 7.80 -9.19 10.26
CA GLU A 85 6.43 -8.68 10.03
C GLU A 85 6.26 -7.14 9.99
N PHE A 86 7.25 -6.33 10.44
CA PHE A 86 7.05 -4.87 10.62
C PHE A 86 8.07 -3.97 9.91
N ASP A 87 7.58 -2.90 9.30
CA ASP A 87 8.38 -1.91 8.56
C ASP A 87 9.31 -1.06 9.45
N SER A 88 10.52 -0.78 8.93
CA SER A 88 11.59 0.02 9.56
C SER A 88 11.14 1.41 10.07
N TYR A 89 10.13 2.03 9.45
CA TYR A 89 9.61 3.32 9.89
C TYR A 89 8.82 3.26 11.21
N ILE A 90 8.04 2.19 11.42
CA ILE A 90 7.23 2.01 12.63
C ILE A 90 8.13 1.61 13.79
N LEU A 91 9.12 0.76 13.53
CA LEU A 91 10.16 0.42 14.50
C LEU A 91 10.89 1.69 14.96
N LYS A 92 11.33 2.54 14.04
CA LYS A 92 11.94 3.85 14.38
C LYS A 92 11.02 4.74 15.22
N LYS A 93 9.70 4.69 15.00
CA LYS A 93 8.74 5.46 15.80
C LYS A 93 8.53 4.84 17.18
N LEU A 94 8.41 3.51 17.28
CA LEU A 94 8.31 2.77 18.53
C LEU A 94 9.56 2.99 19.41
N GLU A 95 10.73 2.92 18.80
CA GLU A 95 12.02 3.26 19.44
C GLU A 95 11.99 4.69 19.99
N LYS A 96 11.52 5.65 19.19
CA LYS A 96 11.45 7.07 19.56
C LYS A 96 10.44 7.36 20.67
N ASP A 97 9.27 6.73 20.64
CA ASP A 97 8.22 6.91 21.65
C ASP A 97 8.67 6.34 23.01
N VAL A 98 9.29 5.16 23.00
CA VAL A 98 9.89 4.55 24.20
C VAL A 98 11.07 5.36 24.72
N TYR A 99 11.89 5.92 23.83
CA TYR A 99 13.01 6.78 24.19
C TYR A 99 12.53 8.07 24.90
N TYR A 100 11.44 8.67 24.42
CA TYR A 100 10.85 9.84 25.07
C TYR A 100 10.29 9.54 26.46
N GLU A 101 9.64 8.39 26.64
CA GLU A 101 9.22 7.93 27.96
C GLU A 101 10.42 7.71 28.89
N MET A 102 11.49 7.07 28.41
CA MET A 102 12.73 6.87 29.17
C MET A 102 13.33 8.21 29.63
N MET A 103 13.41 9.17 28.72
CA MET A 103 13.98 10.49 29.00
C MET A 103 13.17 11.21 30.08
N PHE A 104 11.84 11.10 30.06
CA PHE A 104 10.99 11.65 31.12
C PHE A 104 11.28 10.99 32.48
N VAL A 105 11.33 9.65 32.54
CA VAL A 105 11.60 8.91 33.79
C VAL A 105 12.96 9.30 34.37
N ILE A 106 14.00 9.44 33.53
CA ILE A 106 15.33 9.87 33.96
C ILE A 106 15.29 11.30 34.51
N ILE A 107 14.68 12.24 33.80
CA ILE A 107 14.59 13.64 34.24
C ILE A 107 13.82 13.75 35.56
N PHE A 108 12.70 13.03 35.70
CA PHE A 108 11.91 13.03 36.93
C PHE A 108 12.67 12.40 38.11
N SER A 109 13.46 11.35 37.83
CA SER A 109 14.32 10.73 38.85
C SER A 109 15.45 11.66 39.29
N LEU A 110 16.10 12.37 38.37
CA LEU A 110 17.09 13.39 38.70
C LEU A 110 16.49 14.53 39.54
N LEU A 111 15.29 15.00 39.19
CA LEU A 111 14.57 15.99 39.98
C LEU A 111 14.30 15.48 41.40
N SER A 112 13.88 14.22 41.53
CA SER A 112 13.65 13.58 42.83
C SER A 112 14.93 13.48 43.66
N ILE A 113 16.09 13.20 43.05
CA ILE A 113 17.39 13.21 43.73
C ILE A 113 17.71 14.61 44.25
N ILE A 114 17.53 15.64 43.42
CA ILE A 114 17.79 17.04 43.83
C ILE A 114 16.89 17.44 45.00
N ILE A 115 15.61 17.05 44.99
CA ILE A 115 14.67 17.31 46.10
C ILE A 115 15.11 16.58 47.37
N ASN A 116 15.52 15.30 47.27
CA ASN A 116 16.02 14.54 48.42
C ASN A 116 17.31 15.16 49.00
N LEU A 117 18.25 15.58 48.14
CA LEU A 117 19.47 16.27 48.57
C LEU A 117 19.16 17.61 49.24
N GLY A 118 18.25 18.40 48.67
CA GLY A 118 17.79 19.65 49.27
C GLY A 118 17.16 19.42 50.64
N ALA A 119 16.24 18.44 50.76
CA ALA A 119 15.58 18.08 52.00
C ALA A 119 16.57 17.63 53.10
N LEU A 120 17.67 16.97 52.71
CA LEU A 120 18.76 16.59 53.61
C LEU A 120 19.51 17.80 54.18
N PHE A 121 19.56 18.95 53.50
CA PHE A 121 20.15 20.17 54.08
C PHE A 121 19.20 20.90 55.05
N PHE A 122 17.91 20.62 54.99
CA PHE A 122 16.86 21.28 55.79
C PHE A 122 16.33 20.38 56.92
N GLU A 123 17.16 19.47 57.46
CA GLU A 123 16.93 18.30 58.38
C GLU A 123 15.84 18.40 59.47
N PHE A 124 15.23 19.56 59.69
CA PHE A 124 14.40 19.91 60.84
C PHE A 124 12.89 20.01 60.56
N TYR A 125 12.42 19.82 59.32
CA TYR A 125 10.99 19.92 59.03
C TYR A 125 10.38 18.65 58.41
N PHE A 126 9.42 18.08 59.12
CA PHE A 126 8.58 16.94 58.69
C PHE A 126 8.01 17.12 57.27
N VAL A 127 7.63 18.35 56.91
CA VAL A 127 7.07 18.66 55.58
C VAL A 127 8.05 18.34 54.45
N TYR A 128 9.36 18.63 54.62
CA TYR A 128 10.36 18.32 53.58
C TYR A 128 10.64 16.83 53.48
N ALA A 129 10.59 16.10 54.60
CA ALA A 129 10.71 14.64 54.61
C ALA A 129 9.57 13.96 53.85
N VAL A 130 8.34 14.46 54.05
CA VAL A 130 7.18 13.95 53.31
C VAL A 130 7.27 14.29 51.82
N LEU A 131 7.64 15.52 51.46
CA LEU A 131 7.79 15.91 50.06
C LEU A 131 8.86 15.04 49.35
N ALA A 132 10.01 14.85 49.98
CA ALA A 132 11.06 13.97 49.45
C ALA A 132 10.59 12.52 49.31
N THR A 133 9.83 12.01 50.28
CA THR A 133 9.25 10.67 50.23
C THR A 133 8.26 10.54 49.07
N LEU A 134 7.37 11.52 48.88
CA LEU A 134 6.40 11.54 47.78
C LEU A 134 7.09 11.50 46.42
N PHE A 135 8.06 12.39 46.18
CA PHE A 135 8.80 12.42 44.92
C PHE A 135 9.58 11.14 44.67
N THR A 136 10.17 10.55 45.71
CA THR A 136 10.81 9.24 45.62
C THR A 136 9.83 8.16 45.20
N LEU A 137 8.66 8.07 45.85
CA LEU A 137 7.66 7.04 45.55
C LEU A 137 7.13 7.18 44.12
N LEU A 138 6.82 8.40 43.67
CA LEU A 138 6.41 8.67 42.29
C LEU A 138 7.52 8.30 41.29
N SER A 139 8.78 8.58 41.64
CA SER A 139 9.89 8.24 40.76
C SER A 139 10.12 6.73 40.66
N VAL A 140 9.99 6.01 41.77
CA VAL A 140 10.03 4.53 41.79
C VAL A 140 8.87 3.96 40.97
N GLU A 141 7.66 4.49 41.15
CA GLU A 141 6.48 4.11 40.38
C GLU A 141 6.72 4.26 38.87
N PHE A 142 7.16 5.43 38.41
CA PHE A 142 7.41 5.66 36.98
C PHE A 142 8.47 4.73 36.40
N VAL A 143 9.53 4.42 37.16
CA VAL A 143 10.54 3.44 36.73
C VAL A 143 9.94 2.04 36.62
N VAL A 144 9.21 1.59 37.64
CA VAL A 144 8.60 0.25 37.65
C VAL A 144 7.60 0.08 36.51
N ILE A 145 6.73 1.06 36.27
CA ILE A 145 5.74 0.98 35.19
C ILE A 145 6.42 1.06 33.83
N TYR A 146 7.43 1.92 33.67
CA TYR A 146 8.21 1.98 32.44
C TYR A 146 8.85 0.62 32.11
N ILE A 147 9.52 0.00 33.09
CA ILE A 147 10.11 -1.33 32.93
C ILE A 147 9.02 -2.37 32.59
N TRP A 148 7.95 -2.45 33.38
CA TRP A 148 6.85 -3.39 33.14
C TRP A 148 6.29 -3.29 31.72
N ARG A 149 6.06 -2.07 31.23
CA ARG A 149 5.58 -1.83 29.85
C ARG A 149 6.59 -2.19 28.76
N LEU A 150 7.89 -2.29 29.05
CA LEU A 150 8.87 -2.76 28.07
C LEU A 150 8.92 -4.28 27.97
N PHE A 151 8.56 -4.96 29.06
CA PHE A 151 8.52 -6.42 29.09
C PHE A 151 7.19 -6.99 28.60
N ASP A 152 6.14 -6.17 28.50
CA ASP A 152 4.85 -6.54 27.93
C ASP A 152 4.98 -6.91 26.43
N PRO A 153 4.75 -8.19 26.05
CA PRO A 153 4.83 -8.63 24.66
C PRO A 153 3.70 -8.06 23.79
N ASP A 154 2.57 -7.67 24.36
CA ASP A 154 1.37 -7.26 23.62
C ASP A 154 1.35 -5.77 23.28
N ARG A 155 2.28 -4.99 23.86
CA ARG A 155 2.41 -3.55 23.61
C ARG A 155 2.63 -3.21 22.14
N ILE A 156 3.35 -4.05 21.39
CA ILE A 156 3.52 -3.85 19.95
C ILE A 156 2.14 -3.88 19.28
N PHE A 157 1.30 -4.86 19.59
CA PHE A 157 -0.06 -4.99 19.05
C PHE A 157 -1.01 -3.87 19.48
N GLU A 158 -0.91 -3.38 20.73
CA GLU A 158 -1.69 -2.21 21.17
C GLU A 158 -1.32 -0.93 20.39
N VAL A 159 -0.03 -0.70 20.16
CA VAL A 159 0.43 0.47 19.40
C VAL A 159 0.06 0.34 17.93
N LEU A 160 0.09 -0.87 17.36
CA LEU A 160 -0.39 -1.13 16.00
C LEU A 160 -1.88 -0.77 15.85
N LYS A 161 -2.72 -1.11 16.83
CA LYS A 161 -4.14 -0.71 16.87
C LYS A 161 -4.32 0.81 16.87
N GLU A 162 -3.38 1.61 17.39
CA GLU A 162 -3.45 3.07 17.31
C GLU A 162 -3.23 3.63 15.91
N PHE A 163 -2.51 2.91 15.04
CA PHE A 163 -2.40 3.28 13.63
C PHE A 163 -3.70 2.98 12.88
N ASP A 164 -4.46 1.96 13.30
CA ASP A 164 -5.74 1.59 12.68
C ASP A 164 -6.92 2.43 13.22
N THR A 165 -6.88 2.87 14.48
CA THR A 165 -8.00 3.56 15.14
C THR A 165 -8.07 5.07 14.92
N LYS A 166 -7.04 5.69 14.31
CA LYS A 166 -6.99 7.15 14.11
C LYS A 166 -8.05 7.72 13.17
N THR A 167 -8.94 6.89 12.64
CA THR A 167 -9.95 7.32 11.66
C THR A 167 -11.34 6.73 11.92
N LYS A 168 -11.67 6.30 13.15
CA LYS A 168 -13.08 6.04 13.52
C LYS A 168 -13.90 7.33 13.64
N SER A 169 -13.26 8.47 13.90
CA SER A 169 -13.94 9.74 14.24
C SER A 169 -14.12 10.73 13.08
N SER A 170 -14.00 10.30 11.83
CA SER A 170 -14.24 11.17 10.66
C SER A 170 -14.99 10.50 9.52
N LEU A 171 -15.85 9.52 9.82
CA LEU A 171 -16.84 9.07 8.86
C LEU A 171 -17.90 10.17 8.74
N GLU A 172 -17.75 11.04 7.74
CA GLU A 172 -18.87 11.89 7.31
C GLU A 172 -20.07 10.97 6.95
N PRO A 173 -21.33 11.39 7.19
CA PRO A 173 -22.51 10.57 6.88
C PRO A 173 -22.63 10.11 5.41
N SER A 174 -21.81 10.69 4.52
CA SER A 174 -21.69 10.41 3.09
C SER A 174 -20.67 9.32 2.74
N GLN A 175 -19.82 8.88 3.68
CA GLN A 175 -18.73 7.95 3.40
C GLN A 175 -19.22 6.49 3.43
N THR A 176 -18.98 5.76 2.34
CA THR A 176 -19.34 4.35 2.23
C THR A 176 -18.44 3.49 3.10
N VAL A 177 -19.04 2.60 3.90
CA VAL A 177 -18.30 1.58 4.65
C VAL A 177 -17.62 0.65 3.66
N ILE A 178 -16.30 0.51 3.77
CA ILE A 178 -15.49 -0.31 2.87
C ILE A 178 -15.22 -1.65 3.54
N THR A 179 -15.62 -2.73 2.87
CA THR A 179 -15.35 -4.09 3.31
C THR A 179 -13.87 -4.43 3.12
N LEU A 180 -13.36 -5.35 3.94
CA LEU A 180 -12.01 -5.88 3.81
C LEU A 180 -11.75 -6.44 2.41
N ASP A 181 -12.68 -7.22 1.86
CA ASP A 181 -12.57 -7.78 0.51
C ASP A 181 -12.48 -6.69 -0.56
N GLY A 182 -13.25 -5.60 -0.41
CA GLY A 182 -13.20 -4.44 -1.29
C GLY A 182 -11.83 -3.75 -1.25
N PHE A 183 -11.25 -3.61 -0.06
CA PHE A 183 -9.92 -3.06 0.13
C PHE A 183 -8.83 -3.96 -0.47
N ILE A 184 -8.85 -5.27 -0.17
CA ILE A 184 -7.88 -6.23 -0.71
C ILE A 184 -7.94 -6.28 -2.23
N THR A 185 -9.14 -6.27 -2.82
CA THR A 185 -9.31 -6.24 -4.27
C THR A 185 -8.65 -5.02 -4.89
N LYS A 186 -8.83 -3.83 -4.29
CA LYS A 186 -8.20 -2.60 -4.79
C LYS A 186 -6.68 -2.58 -4.56
N TYR A 187 -6.20 -3.14 -3.47
CA TYR A 187 -4.77 -3.32 -3.24
C TYR A 187 -4.12 -4.20 -4.32
N LEU A 188 -4.74 -5.34 -4.66
CA LEU A 188 -4.24 -6.23 -5.72
C LEU A 188 -4.32 -5.56 -7.10
N THR A 189 -5.32 -4.72 -7.33
CA THR A 189 -5.42 -3.90 -8.55
C THR A 189 -4.24 -2.93 -8.64
N LEU A 190 -3.93 -2.22 -7.55
CA LEU A 190 -2.78 -1.32 -7.47
C LEU A 190 -1.46 -2.07 -7.74
N GLU A 191 -1.26 -3.23 -7.10
CA GLU A 191 -0.09 -4.06 -7.32
C GLU A 191 0.06 -4.43 -8.80
N THR A 192 -1.04 -4.85 -9.45
CA THR A 192 -1.04 -5.19 -10.87
C THR A 192 -0.68 -3.99 -11.74
N SER A 193 -1.28 -2.82 -11.51
CA SER A 193 -0.96 -1.59 -12.27
C SER A 193 0.50 -1.17 -12.14
N ILE A 194 1.12 -1.37 -10.97
CA ILE A 194 2.54 -1.08 -10.74
C ILE A 194 3.43 -2.10 -11.45
N LYS A 195 3.10 -3.39 -11.36
CA LYS A 195 3.84 -4.43 -12.07
C LYS A 195 3.81 -4.23 -13.57
N ASP A 196 2.66 -3.84 -14.12
CA ASP A 196 2.53 -3.44 -15.53
C ASP A 196 3.45 -2.26 -15.85
N TYR A 197 3.48 -1.23 -15.00
CA TYR A 197 4.35 -0.07 -15.21
C TYR A 197 5.84 -0.44 -15.28
N LEU A 198 6.29 -1.30 -14.36
CA LEU A 198 7.68 -1.72 -14.28
C LEU A 198 8.09 -2.68 -15.40
N SER A 199 7.16 -3.52 -15.87
CA SER A 199 7.37 -4.48 -16.96
C SER A 199 7.15 -3.89 -18.36
N ASN A 200 6.63 -2.67 -18.50
CA ASN A 200 6.44 -2.08 -19.82
C ASN A 200 7.75 -1.94 -20.62
N GLU A 201 8.85 -1.56 -19.96
CA GLU A 201 10.17 -1.37 -20.58
C GLU A 201 11.17 -2.48 -20.23
N ASN A 202 10.77 -3.45 -19.41
CA ASN A 202 11.65 -4.48 -18.88
C ASN A 202 11.00 -5.86 -18.94
N ASP A 203 11.80 -6.93 -18.95
CA ASP A 203 11.27 -8.28 -18.82
C ASP A 203 10.44 -8.44 -17.55
N ASN A 204 9.34 -9.20 -17.65
CA ASN A 204 8.46 -9.59 -16.55
C ASN A 204 9.24 -10.22 -15.39
N SER A 205 10.43 -10.79 -15.64
CA SER A 205 11.34 -11.32 -14.61
C SER A 205 11.69 -10.32 -13.50
N LEU A 206 11.64 -9.00 -13.74
CA LEU A 206 11.90 -8.00 -12.70
C LEU A 206 10.84 -7.96 -11.59
N VAL A 207 9.61 -8.35 -11.91
CA VAL A 207 8.45 -8.19 -11.00
C VAL A 207 7.66 -9.47 -10.80
N ASN A 208 7.97 -10.51 -11.57
CA ASN A 208 7.37 -11.83 -11.43
C ASN A 208 7.64 -12.36 -10.02
N GLU A 209 6.58 -12.88 -9.40
CA GLU A 209 6.58 -13.45 -8.05
C GLU A 209 6.88 -12.46 -6.90
N LEU A 210 7.25 -11.21 -7.19
CA LEU A 210 7.49 -10.20 -6.15
C LEU A 210 6.18 -9.57 -5.67
N PRO A 211 5.83 -9.62 -4.38
CA PRO A 211 4.72 -8.85 -3.83
C PRO A 211 5.04 -7.35 -3.85
N LEU A 212 4.01 -6.51 -3.72
CA LEU A 212 4.16 -5.05 -3.72
C LEU A 212 5.19 -4.54 -2.68
N TYR A 213 5.32 -5.24 -1.55
CA TYR A 213 6.32 -4.94 -0.53
C TYR A 213 7.76 -5.00 -1.08
N ASP A 214 8.14 -6.11 -1.71
CA ASP A 214 9.48 -6.32 -2.24
C ASP A 214 9.76 -5.39 -3.42
N ILE A 215 8.73 -5.11 -4.24
CA ILE A 215 8.82 -4.13 -5.33
C ILE A 215 9.19 -2.75 -4.76
N VAL A 216 8.46 -2.29 -3.75
CA VAL A 216 8.68 -0.96 -3.17
C VAL A 216 10.03 -0.87 -2.47
N ASP A 217 10.49 -1.92 -1.78
CA ASP A 217 11.78 -1.90 -1.08
C ASP A 217 12.99 -1.98 -2.01
N ASN A 218 12.92 -2.86 -3.01
CA ASN A 218 14.07 -3.13 -3.86
C ASN A 218 14.15 -2.18 -5.04
N LEU A 219 13.02 -1.80 -5.63
CA LEU A 219 12.98 -1.06 -6.89
C LEU A 219 12.70 0.44 -6.72
N SER A 220 12.30 0.92 -5.53
CA SER A 220 12.01 2.36 -5.37
C SER A 220 13.18 3.28 -5.67
N LYS A 221 14.43 2.82 -5.54
CA LYS A 221 15.63 3.60 -5.86
C LYS A 221 15.84 3.79 -7.36
N ASP A 222 15.37 2.84 -8.16
CA ASP A 222 15.60 2.83 -9.60
C ASP A 222 14.43 3.47 -10.36
N PHE A 223 13.27 3.64 -9.71
CA PHE A 223 12.06 4.20 -10.29
C PHE A 223 11.59 5.45 -9.52
N PRO A 224 11.79 6.68 -10.07
CA PRO A 224 11.48 7.93 -9.37
C PRO A 224 10.03 8.07 -8.89
N VAL A 225 9.09 7.49 -9.64
CA VAL A 225 7.67 7.49 -9.27
C VAL A 225 7.44 6.65 -8.02
N LEU A 226 8.11 5.50 -7.88
CA LEU A 226 8.03 4.69 -6.67
C LEU A 226 8.70 5.39 -5.48
N GLU A 227 9.85 6.04 -5.69
CA GLU A 227 10.51 6.82 -4.63
C GLU A 227 9.61 7.93 -4.08
N GLN A 228 8.96 8.68 -4.99
CA GLN A 228 8.10 9.80 -4.64
C GLN A 228 6.96 9.38 -3.69
N TYR A 229 6.38 8.20 -3.93
CA TYR A 229 5.24 7.67 -3.17
C TYR A 229 5.63 6.56 -2.18
N TYR A 230 6.94 6.38 -1.91
CA TYR A 230 7.46 5.31 -1.07
C TYR A 230 6.77 5.23 0.30
N LYS A 231 6.58 6.38 0.96
CA LYS A 231 5.90 6.43 2.27
C LYS A 231 4.44 6.00 2.21
N ASP A 232 3.73 6.42 1.16
CA ASP A 232 2.33 6.09 0.97
C ASP A 232 2.16 4.59 0.71
N PHE A 233 3.05 4.01 -0.09
CA PHE A 233 3.08 2.56 -0.32
C PHE A 233 3.33 1.77 0.95
N LYS A 234 4.37 2.13 1.72
CA LYS A 234 4.68 1.47 2.99
C LYS A 234 3.50 1.48 3.95
N GLU A 235 2.82 2.61 4.05
CA GLU A 235 1.64 2.73 4.90
C GLU A 235 0.47 1.84 4.43
N ILE A 236 0.21 1.80 3.12
CA ILE A 236 -0.84 0.94 2.53
C ILE A 236 -0.54 -0.55 2.74
N ILE A 237 0.70 -0.99 2.48
CA ILE A 237 1.15 -2.38 2.65
C ILE A 237 0.99 -2.82 4.10
N PHE A 238 1.42 -1.97 5.03
CA PHE A 238 1.27 -2.21 6.47
C PHE A 238 -0.19 -2.39 6.89
N HIS A 239 -1.08 -1.47 6.48
CA HIS A 239 -2.50 -1.61 6.81
C HIS A 239 -3.09 -2.89 6.24
N ARG A 240 -2.72 -3.27 5.01
CA ARG A 240 -3.15 -4.54 4.40
C ARG A 240 -2.71 -5.74 5.25
N ASN A 241 -1.45 -5.77 5.68
CA ASN A 241 -0.93 -6.89 6.48
C ASN A 241 -1.61 -6.97 7.85
N ASN A 242 -1.76 -5.84 8.56
CA ASN A 242 -2.45 -5.80 9.84
C ASN A 242 -3.91 -6.25 9.75
N LEU A 243 -4.63 -5.80 8.72
CA LEU A 243 -6.04 -6.16 8.52
C LEU A 243 -6.22 -7.67 8.28
N ILE A 244 -5.24 -8.33 7.66
CA ILE A 244 -5.26 -9.79 7.43
C ILE A 244 -4.98 -10.56 8.72
N HIS A 245 -4.21 -10.01 9.66
CA HIS A 245 -3.87 -10.69 10.92
C HIS A 245 -4.87 -10.39 12.05
N ASN A 246 -5.53 -9.22 12.05
CA ASN A 246 -6.44 -8.76 13.10
C ASN A 246 -7.92 -8.92 12.71
N TYR A 247 -8.36 -10.17 12.50
CA TYR A 247 -9.74 -10.55 12.13
C TYR A 247 -10.78 -10.29 13.23
N ASN A 248 -11.07 -9.03 13.58
CA ASN A 248 -12.22 -8.67 14.43
C ASN A 248 -12.92 -7.36 14.06
N GLU A 249 -12.35 -6.48 13.22
CA GLU A 249 -13.02 -5.22 12.83
C GLU A 249 -13.23 -5.09 11.31
N VAL A 250 -14.48 -4.89 10.92
CA VAL A 250 -15.01 -4.93 9.54
C VAL A 250 -14.81 -3.62 8.77
N ILE A 251 -14.15 -2.62 9.36
CA ILE A 251 -14.13 -1.24 8.83
C ILE A 251 -12.69 -0.83 8.54
N VAL A 252 -12.41 -0.64 7.25
CA VAL A 252 -11.10 -0.18 6.75
C VAL A 252 -11.03 1.34 6.72
N ASP A 253 -9.85 1.91 6.97
CA ASP A 253 -9.61 3.35 6.86
C ASP A 253 -9.90 3.85 5.43
N TYR A 254 -10.91 4.71 5.31
CA TYR A 254 -11.37 5.28 4.05
C TYR A 254 -10.29 6.11 3.33
N ASN A 255 -9.44 6.84 4.08
CA ASN A 255 -8.37 7.64 3.48
C ASN A 255 -7.30 6.74 2.84
N LYS A 256 -7.02 5.58 3.45
CA LYS A 256 -6.08 4.60 2.88
C LYS A 256 -6.63 3.99 1.61
N TYR A 257 -7.91 3.65 1.61
CA TYR A 257 -8.59 3.19 0.40
C TYR A 257 -8.57 4.24 -0.71
N LEU A 258 -8.88 5.51 -0.41
CA LEU A 258 -8.80 6.59 -1.39
C LEU A 258 -7.39 6.73 -1.96
N LYS A 259 -6.36 6.56 -1.12
CA LYS A 259 -4.96 6.63 -1.57
C LYS A 259 -4.61 5.48 -2.51
N ILE A 260 -5.11 4.28 -2.27
CA ILE A 260 -4.98 3.14 -3.20
C ILE A 260 -5.58 3.51 -4.56
N ILE A 261 -6.79 4.09 -4.58
CA ILE A 261 -7.44 4.51 -5.84
C ILE A 261 -6.63 5.59 -6.55
N GLU A 262 -6.16 6.60 -5.81
CA GLU A 262 -5.34 7.69 -6.36
C GLU A 262 -4.08 7.15 -7.04
N LEU A 263 -3.35 6.26 -6.36
CA LEU A 263 -2.14 5.64 -6.90
C LEU A 263 -2.47 4.72 -8.08
N THR A 264 -3.54 3.93 -8.01
CA THR A 264 -3.96 3.07 -9.13
C THR A 264 -4.19 3.89 -10.39
N ASN A 265 -4.95 4.99 -10.29
CA ASN A 265 -5.20 5.89 -11.41
C ASN A 265 -3.92 6.54 -11.95
N LEU A 266 -2.95 6.82 -11.09
CA LEU A 266 -1.65 7.35 -11.48
C LEU A 266 -0.86 6.35 -12.34
N PHE A 267 -0.72 5.10 -11.88
CA PHE A 267 0.01 4.07 -12.64
C PHE A 267 -0.74 3.67 -13.92
N ASP A 268 -2.06 3.59 -13.88
CA ASP A 268 -2.87 3.38 -15.09
C ASP A 268 -2.65 4.49 -16.13
N LYS A 269 -2.46 5.74 -15.68
CA LYS A 269 -2.12 6.85 -16.58
C LYS A 269 -0.75 6.63 -17.24
N TYR A 270 0.27 6.23 -16.47
CA TYR A 270 1.59 5.91 -17.02
C TYR A 270 1.53 4.73 -18.00
N ASN A 271 0.80 3.66 -17.66
CA ASN A 271 0.61 2.50 -18.54
C ASN A 271 -0.08 2.90 -19.86
N ASN A 272 -1.13 3.71 -19.79
CA ASN A 272 -1.82 4.20 -20.98
C ASN A 272 -0.95 5.14 -21.83
N GLN A 273 -0.12 5.96 -21.18
CA GLN A 273 0.84 6.84 -21.86
C GLN A 273 1.89 6.00 -22.60
N PHE A 274 2.45 4.97 -21.96
CA PHE A 274 3.39 4.05 -22.58
C PHE A 274 2.83 3.42 -23.86
N ILE A 275 1.60 2.89 -23.80
CA ILE A 275 0.93 2.33 -24.99
C ILE A 275 0.85 3.38 -26.10
N SER A 276 0.45 4.61 -25.78
CA SER A 276 0.29 5.67 -26.78
C SER A 276 1.60 6.18 -27.37
N GLU A 277 2.71 6.08 -26.64
CA GLU A 277 4.01 6.60 -27.08
C GLU A 277 4.88 5.53 -27.74
N ARG A 278 4.77 4.27 -27.32
CA ARG A 278 5.67 3.18 -27.73
C ARG A 278 5.00 2.08 -28.55
N ILE A 279 3.69 1.88 -28.41
CA ILE A 279 2.97 0.78 -29.06
C ILE A 279 2.02 1.28 -30.15
N PHE A 280 0.85 1.82 -29.75
CA PHE A 280 -0.18 2.34 -30.64
C PHE A 280 -0.62 3.73 -30.19
N SER A 281 -0.26 4.75 -30.97
CA SER A 281 -0.66 6.14 -30.72
C SER A 281 -2.18 6.33 -30.69
N ASN A 282 -2.87 5.63 -31.59
CA ASN A 282 -4.32 5.67 -31.71
C ASN A 282 -4.84 4.50 -32.57
N VAL A 283 -6.17 4.38 -32.60
CA VAL A 283 -6.88 3.38 -33.40
C VAL A 283 -6.59 3.46 -34.91
N SER A 284 -6.21 4.63 -35.43
CA SER A 284 -5.87 4.80 -36.85
C SER A 284 -4.59 4.07 -37.21
N GLN A 285 -3.59 4.05 -36.32
CA GLN A 285 -2.35 3.30 -36.54
C GLN A 285 -2.63 1.79 -36.62
N VAL A 286 -3.43 1.27 -35.69
CA VAL A 286 -3.86 -0.15 -35.71
C VAL A 286 -4.64 -0.46 -36.98
N LYS A 287 -5.59 0.42 -37.35
CA LYS A 287 -6.34 0.28 -38.59
C LYS A 287 -5.43 0.25 -39.81
N THR A 288 -4.40 1.10 -39.90
CA THR A 288 -3.47 1.12 -41.03
C THR A 288 -2.77 -0.23 -41.20
N LEU A 289 -2.30 -0.85 -40.10
CA LEU A 289 -1.68 -2.18 -40.14
C LEU A 289 -2.67 -3.24 -40.64
N ILE A 290 -3.91 -3.21 -40.14
CA ILE A 290 -4.98 -4.10 -40.60
C ILE A 290 -5.26 -3.87 -42.09
N SER A 291 -5.40 -2.62 -42.52
CA SER A 291 -5.69 -2.28 -43.91
C SER A 291 -4.59 -2.76 -44.85
N GLN A 292 -3.31 -2.64 -44.45
CA GLN A 292 -2.18 -3.15 -45.23
C GLN A 292 -2.26 -4.67 -45.40
N ALA A 293 -2.50 -5.41 -44.31
CA ALA A 293 -2.67 -6.87 -44.36
C ALA A 293 -3.84 -7.30 -45.26
N LEU A 294 -4.98 -6.63 -45.17
CA LEU A 294 -6.16 -6.94 -45.98
C LEU A 294 -5.98 -6.59 -47.46
N SER A 295 -5.33 -5.47 -47.78
CA SER A 295 -5.01 -5.09 -49.16
C SER A 295 -4.00 -6.06 -49.81
N GLU A 296 -3.04 -6.56 -49.04
CA GLU A 296 -2.10 -7.60 -49.47
C GLU A 296 -2.84 -8.90 -49.78
N TYR A 297 -3.73 -9.33 -48.88
CA TYR A 297 -4.59 -10.50 -49.12
C TYR A 297 -5.42 -10.38 -50.41
N LEU A 298 -6.08 -9.24 -50.64
CA LEU A 298 -6.87 -9.03 -51.86
C LEU A 298 -5.99 -9.10 -53.12
N SER A 299 -4.79 -8.53 -53.07
CA SER A 299 -3.84 -8.53 -54.19
C SER A 299 -3.40 -9.94 -54.54
N ASP A 300 -3.04 -10.74 -53.53
CA ASP A 300 -2.68 -12.15 -53.67
C ASP A 300 -3.85 -12.99 -54.18
N TYR A 301 -5.05 -12.75 -53.65
CA TYR A 301 -6.28 -13.39 -54.09
C TYR A 301 -6.52 -13.15 -55.58
N ARG A 302 -6.35 -11.91 -56.06
CA ARG A 302 -6.51 -11.56 -57.49
C ARG A 302 -5.49 -12.26 -58.38
N ILE A 303 -4.26 -12.42 -57.93
CA ILE A 303 -3.21 -13.12 -58.68
C ILE A 303 -3.57 -14.61 -58.78
N LYS A 304 -3.93 -15.23 -57.65
CA LYS A 304 -4.32 -16.65 -57.59
C LYS A 304 -5.61 -16.93 -58.38
N ALA A 305 -6.58 -16.02 -58.36
CA ALA A 305 -7.82 -16.06 -59.14
C ALA A 305 -7.58 -16.12 -60.64
N LYS A 306 -6.61 -15.35 -61.14
CA LYS A 306 -6.27 -15.35 -62.57
C LYS A 306 -5.59 -16.64 -63.03
N SER A 307 -4.98 -17.37 -62.09
CA SER A 307 -4.23 -18.61 -62.36
C SER A 307 -5.03 -19.90 -62.11
N ALA A 308 -6.18 -19.85 -61.43
CA ALA A 308 -6.95 -21.03 -61.04
C ALA A 308 -8.46 -20.81 -61.20
N ASP A 309 -9.17 -21.78 -61.81
CA ASP A 309 -10.64 -21.75 -62.02
C ASP A 309 -11.47 -21.81 -60.71
N LYS A 310 -10.84 -22.19 -59.59
CA LYS A 310 -11.43 -22.14 -58.24
C LYS A 310 -10.35 -21.76 -57.23
N ILE A 311 -10.63 -20.73 -56.44
CA ILE A 311 -9.79 -20.35 -55.30
C ILE A 311 -10.38 -21.03 -54.07
N PRO A 312 -9.59 -21.80 -53.30
CA PRO A 312 -10.09 -22.38 -52.07
C PRO A 312 -10.22 -21.25 -51.02
N ILE A 313 -11.46 -20.91 -50.70
CA ILE A 313 -11.82 -20.01 -49.57
C ILE A 313 -11.63 -20.73 -48.22
N GLU A 314 -11.35 -22.04 -48.26
CA GLU A 314 -11.29 -22.95 -47.11
C GLU A 314 -10.22 -22.59 -46.04
N SER A 315 -9.28 -21.69 -46.33
CA SER A 315 -8.27 -21.22 -45.35
C SER A 315 -8.16 -19.68 -45.25
N TYR A 316 -9.21 -18.94 -45.57
CA TYR A 316 -9.22 -17.47 -45.53
C TYR A 316 -8.81 -16.90 -44.16
N GLU A 317 -9.36 -17.44 -43.07
CA GLU A 317 -9.09 -16.94 -41.71
C GLU A 317 -7.62 -17.16 -41.33
N GLU A 318 -7.06 -18.32 -41.65
CA GLU A 318 -5.65 -18.65 -41.44
C GLU A 318 -4.72 -17.75 -42.26
N ASN A 319 -5.02 -17.54 -43.54
CA ASN A 319 -4.22 -16.69 -44.43
C ASN A 319 -4.20 -15.24 -43.94
N ILE A 320 -5.34 -14.70 -43.52
CA ILE A 320 -5.41 -13.34 -42.98
C ILE A 320 -4.71 -13.24 -41.65
N THR A 321 -4.89 -14.24 -40.78
CA THR A 321 -4.23 -14.27 -39.48
C THR A 321 -2.72 -14.31 -39.63
N ALA A 322 -2.19 -15.06 -40.60
CA ALA A 322 -0.78 -15.07 -40.94
C ALA A 322 -0.26 -13.71 -41.42
N LEU A 323 -1.04 -13.01 -42.27
CA LEU A 323 -0.70 -11.66 -42.72
C LEU A 323 -0.78 -10.63 -41.58
N LEU A 324 -1.81 -10.70 -40.74
CA LEU A 324 -1.91 -9.85 -39.55
C LEU A 324 -0.70 -10.06 -38.64
N LYS A 325 -0.30 -11.31 -38.41
CA LYS A 325 0.90 -11.66 -37.62
C LYS A 325 2.17 -11.04 -38.20
N SER A 326 2.36 -11.02 -39.53
CA SER A 326 3.52 -10.38 -40.13
C SER A 326 3.51 -8.86 -40.02
N HIS A 327 2.34 -8.22 -40.07
CA HIS A 327 2.22 -6.76 -39.95
C HIS A 327 2.26 -6.27 -38.48
N PHE A 328 1.84 -7.10 -37.53
CA PHE A 328 1.91 -6.83 -36.09
C PHE A 328 3.18 -7.44 -35.48
N THR A 329 4.33 -6.81 -35.75
CA THR A 329 5.63 -7.21 -35.18
C THR A 329 6.21 -6.07 -34.34
N ASN A 330 6.44 -6.30 -33.05
CA ASN A 330 7.10 -5.36 -32.12
C ASN A 330 7.61 -6.11 -30.88
N ASP A 331 8.62 -5.57 -30.21
CA ASP A 331 9.17 -6.13 -28.96
C ASP A 331 8.19 -5.98 -27.77
N TYR A 332 7.28 -5.00 -27.81
CA TYR A 332 6.37 -4.67 -26.70
C TYR A 332 5.05 -5.46 -26.69
N TYR A 333 4.80 -6.32 -27.67
CA TYR A 333 3.59 -7.15 -27.71
C TYR A 333 3.80 -8.45 -28.47
N GLU A 334 2.97 -9.43 -28.16
CA GLU A 334 2.86 -10.70 -28.85
C GLU A 334 1.50 -10.81 -29.56
N THR A 335 1.46 -11.66 -30.58
CA THR A 335 0.26 -11.95 -31.35
C THR A 335 -0.18 -13.38 -31.11
N LEU A 336 -1.47 -13.58 -30.84
CA LEU A 336 -2.09 -14.89 -30.69
C LEU A 336 -3.07 -15.12 -31.85
N ASP A 337 -3.03 -16.33 -32.39
CA ASP A 337 -3.83 -16.78 -33.52
C ASP A 337 -4.96 -17.74 -33.11
N TYR A 338 -5.78 -18.09 -34.11
CA TYR A 338 -7.01 -18.89 -33.98
C TYR A 338 -6.83 -20.25 -33.29
N ASP A 339 -5.64 -20.85 -33.37
CA ASP A 339 -5.36 -22.17 -32.81
C ASP A 339 -5.27 -22.16 -31.28
N VAL A 340 -4.97 -20.99 -30.68
CA VAL A 340 -4.88 -20.75 -29.24
C VAL A 340 -6.14 -20.02 -28.76
N LYS A 341 -7.33 -20.63 -28.96
CA LYS A 341 -8.65 -20.01 -28.69
C LYS A 341 -8.71 -19.21 -27.38
N SER A 342 -8.78 -17.87 -27.48
CA SER A 342 -8.87 -17.02 -26.28
C SER A 342 -9.89 -15.88 -26.28
N GLU A 343 -10.72 -15.68 -27.32
CA GLU A 343 -12.02 -14.94 -27.35
C GLU A 343 -12.26 -14.13 -28.63
N ALA A 344 -11.20 -13.82 -29.38
CA ALA A 344 -11.23 -13.26 -30.73
C ALA A 344 -10.41 -14.15 -31.69
N ASP A 345 -10.55 -13.97 -33.00
CA ASP A 345 -9.84 -14.80 -34.00
C ASP A 345 -8.37 -14.40 -34.14
N PHE A 346 -8.04 -13.15 -33.83
CA PHE A 346 -6.65 -12.67 -33.69
C PHE A 346 -6.54 -11.66 -32.54
N GLU A 347 -5.51 -11.82 -31.72
CA GLU A 347 -5.27 -10.99 -30.54
C GLU A 347 -3.86 -10.40 -30.55
N VAL A 348 -3.75 -9.15 -30.13
CA VAL A 348 -2.47 -8.50 -29.80
C VAL A 348 -2.46 -8.25 -28.29
N ILE A 349 -1.48 -8.83 -27.62
CA ILE A 349 -1.35 -8.81 -26.16
C ILE A 349 -0.03 -8.15 -25.81
N GLN A 350 -0.06 -7.19 -24.89
CA GLN A 350 1.15 -6.51 -24.44
C GLN A 350 2.08 -7.48 -23.70
N ASN A 351 3.39 -7.34 -23.93
CA ASN A 351 4.44 -8.05 -23.20
C ASN A 351 4.70 -7.36 -21.87
N ASN A 352 3.72 -7.40 -20.97
CA ASN A 352 3.80 -6.85 -19.63
C ASN A 352 3.21 -7.85 -18.61
N TYR A 353 3.30 -7.55 -17.32
CA TYR A 353 2.92 -8.48 -16.26
C TYR A 353 1.48 -9.01 -16.38
N SER A 354 0.51 -8.14 -16.65
CA SER A 354 -0.89 -8.51 -16.76
C SER A 354 -1.30 -9.10 -18.11
N ASN A 355 -0.39 -9.15 -19.10
CA ASN A 355 -0.69 -9.52 -20.47
C ASN A 355 -1.89 -8.71 -21.01
N ARG A 356 -1.75 -7.39 -20.96
CA ARG A 356 -2.87 -6.49 -21.27
C ARG A 356 -3.33 -6.68 -22.71
N LYS A 357 -4.62 -6.99 -22.89
CA LYS A 357 -5.26 -7.17 -24.21
C LYS A 357 -5.36 -5.83 -24.95
N LEU A 358 -4.55 -5.65 -26.00
CA LEU A 358 -4.47 -4.41 -26.78
C LEU A 358 -5.45 -4.41 -27.95
N VAL A 359 -5.37 -5.39 -28.84
CA VAL A 359 -6.20 -5.45 -30.06
C VAL A 359 -6.92 -6.79 -30.11
N GLY A 360 -8.23 -6.77 -30.39
CA GLY A 360 -9.02 -7.96 -30.69
C GLY A 360 -9.66 -7.84 -32.08
N ILE A 361 -9.44 -8.84 -32.93
CA ILE A 361 -9.96 -8.89 -34.29
C ILE A 361 -10.87 -10.13 -34.44
N ASP A 362 -12.10 -9.90 -34.87
CA ASP A 362 -13.10 -10.94 -35.16
C ASP A 362 -13.31 -10.98 -36.67
N LEU A 363 -13.04 -12.12 -37.28
CA LEU A 363 -13.17 -12.37 -38.71
C LEU A 363 -14.54 -12.97 -39.02
N ARG A 364 -15.17 -12.47 -40.07
CA ARG A 364 -16.50 -12.92 -40.53
C ARG A 364 -16.49 -13.08 -42.04
N MET A 365 -17.35 -13.97 -42.52
CA MET A 365 -17.63 -14.14 -43.93
C MET A 365 -19.15 -14.22 -44.13
N THR A 366 -19.77 -13.05 -44.30
CA THR A 366 -21.24 -12.87 -44.39
C THR A 366 -21.59 -11.78 -45.39
N ASP A 367 -22.86 -11.69 -45.80
CA ASP A 367 -23.33 -10.55 -46.61
C ASP A 367 -23.34 -9.24 -45.80
N THR A 368 -23.20 -8.10 -46.49
CA THR A 368 -23.16 -6.76 -45.89
C THR A 368 -24.33 -6.46 -44.96
N THR A 369 -25.53 -6.96 -45.26
CA THR A 369 -26.72 -6.66 -44.45
C THR A 369 -26.68 -7.44 -43.14
N SER A 370 -26.32 -8.71 -43.18
CA SER A 370 -26.07 -9.52 -41.98
C SER A 370 -24.91 -8.99 -41.15
N PHE A 371 -23.82 -8.56 -41.79
CA PHE A 371 -22.65 -8.02 -41.09
C PHE A 371 -23.00 -6.81 -40.21
N LYS A 372 -23.73 -5.83 -40.76
CA LYS A 372 -24.14 -4.63 -40.00
C LYS A 372 -25.00 -4.96 -38.78
N ASN A 373 -25.83 -6.00 -38.86
CA ASN A 373 -26.66 -6.44 -37.74
C ASN A 373 -25.85 -7.12 -36.63
N LEU A 374 -24.80 -7.87 -36.98
CA LEU A 374 -23.93 -8.58 -36.03
C LEU A 374 -22.94 -7.65 -35.32
N CYS A 375 -22.46 -6.62 -36.02
CA CYS A 375 -21.41 -5.72 -35.54
C CYS A 375 -21.70 -5.15 -34.15
N LYS A 376 -22.90 -4.60 -33.93
CA LYS A 376 -23.21 -3.85 -32.70
C LYS A 376 -23.13 -4.73 -31.44
N ALA A 377 -23.59 -5.97 -31.50
CA ALA A 377 -23.59 -6.89 -30.37
C ALA A 377 -22.17 -7.41 -30.07
N ASN A 378 -21.43 -7.80 -31.11
CA ASN A 378 -20.07 -8.32 -30.97
C ASN A 378 -19.08 -7.24 -30.49
N LEU A 379 -19.20 -6.01 -31.00
CA LEU A 379 -18.35 -4.89 -30.59
C LEU A 379 -18.52 -4.59 -29.09
N GLY A 380 -19.76 -4.62 -28.59
CA GLY A 380 -20.07 -4.38 -27.17
C GLY A 380 -19.50 -5.43 -26.22
N LYS A 381 -19.33 -6.68 -26.68
CA LYS A 381 -18.70 -7.76 -25.92
C LYS A 381 -17.19 -7.58 -25.86
N LEU A 382 -16.55 -7.33 -27.01
CA LEU A 382 -15.09 -7.25 -27.14
C LEU A 382 -14.50 -5.96 -26.54
N THR A 383 -15.21 -4.83 -26.64
CA THR A 383 -14.75 -3.52 -26.12
C THR A 383 -14.63 -3.48 -24.59
N LYS A 384 -15.17 -4.47 -23.88
CA LYS A 384 -14.96 -4.63 -22.43
C LYS A 384 -13.61 -5.25 -22.08
N LYS A 385 -12.92 -5.84 -23.07
CA LYS A 385 -11.73 -6.66 -22.88
C LYS A 385 -10.51 -6.11 -23.59
N TYR A 386 -10.68 -5.63 -24.82
CA TYR A 386 -9.59 -5.10 -25.64
C TYR A 386 -9.65 -3.57 -25.70
N LEU A 387 -8.47 -2.94 -25.76
CA LEU A 387 -8.36 -1.50 -25.95
C LEU A 387 -8.85 -1.05 -27.33
N TYR A 388 -8.53 -1.83 -28.37
CA TYR A 388 -8.97 -1.62 -29.74
C TYR A 388 -9.66 -2.87 -30.28
N VAL A 389 -10.81 -2.69 -30.93
CA VAL A 389 -11.62 -3.79 -31.45
C VAL A 389 -11.94 -3.55 -32.89
N PHE A 390 -11.74 -4.60 -33.71
CA PHE A 390 -12.07 -4.62 -35.12
C PHE A 390 -12.90 -5.87 -35.43
N ILE A 391 -13.98 -5.69 -36.18
CA ILE A 391 -14.72 -6.79 -36.79
C ILE A 391 -14.53 -6.64 -38.29
N ILE A 392 -13.97 -7.66 -38.93
CA ILE A 392 -13.62 -7.64 -40.35
C ILE A 392 -14.49 -8.68 -41.04
N ASN A 393 -15.27 -8.23 -42.02
CA ASN A 393 -16.08 -9.10 -42.86
C ASN A 393 -15.51 -9.15 -44.27
N TYR A 394 -15.38 -10.35 -44.81
CA TYR A 394 -15.06 -10.56 -46.20
C TYR A 394 -16.34 -10.80 -47.00
N ASP A 395 -16.69 -9.84 -47.86
CA ASP A 395 -17.78 -9.98 -48.81
C ASP A 395 -17.27 -10.66 -50.08
N VAL A 396 -17.58 -11.96 -50.18
CA VAL A 396 -17.15 -12.83 -51.29
C VAL A 396 -17.73 -12.35 -52.64
N ILE A 397 -18.94 -11.78 -52.64
CA ILE A 397 -19.61 -11.35 -53.87
C ILE A 397 -18.98 -10.05 -54.37
N GLY A 398 -18.76 -9.09 -53.48
CA GLY A 398 -18.12 -7.81 -53.76
C GLY A 398 -16.60 -7.87 -53.89
N ASN A 399 -15.97 -8.98 -53.47
CA ASN A 399 -14.52 -9.15 -53.36
C ASN A 399 -13.86 -7.98 -52.61
N GLN A 400 -14.41 -7.67 -51.44
CA GLN A 400 -14.04 -6.52 -50.63
C GLN A 400 -14.10 -6.87 -49.14
N PHE A 401 -13.36 -6.11 -48.34
CA PHE A 401 -13.44 -6.18 -46.89
C PHE A 401 -14.28 -5.03 -46.34
N GLU A 402 -15.12 -5.35 -45.37
CA GLU A 402 -15.84 -4.37 -44.57
C GLU A 402 -15.28 -4.40 -43.14
N ILE A 403 -14.87 -3.25 -42.64
CA ILE A 403 -14.25 -3.12 -41.32
C ILE A 403 -15.17 -2.31 -40.43
N ASN A 404 -15.52 -2.87 -39.28
CA ASN A 404 -16.21 -2.18 -38.21
C ASN A 404 -15.31 -2.00 -36.99
N TYR A 405 -15.19 -0.78 -36.49
CA TYR A 405 -14.34 -0.47 -35.33
C TYR A 405 -14.87 0.71 -34.53
N GLN A 406 -14.41 0.82 -33.28
CA GLN A 406 -14.75 1.93 -32.39
C GLN A 406 -13.60 2.94 -32.29
N THR A 407 -13.90 4.23 -32.41
CA THR A 407 -12.91 5.29 -32.15
C THR A 407 -12.79 5.62 -30.66
N LYS A 408 -11.75 6.39 -30.28
CA LYS A 408 -11.57 6.89 -28.90
C LYS A 408 -12.82 7.61 -28.36
N ASP A 409 -13.59 8.29 -29.21
CA ASP A 409 -14.85 8.97 -28.87
C ASP A 409 -16.06 8.02 -28.72
N LYS A 410 -15.82 6.71 -28.65
CA LYS A 410 -16.84 5.65 -28.63
C LYS A 410 -17.76 5.61 -29.85
N LYS A 411 -17.42 6.31 -30.94
CA LYS A 411 -18.18 6.30 -32.20
C LYS A 411 -17.81 5.06 -33.00
N ILE A 412 -18.83 4.35 -33.47
CA ILE A 412 -18.67 3.21 -34.38
C ILE A 412 -18.42 3.75 -35.78
N LYS A 413 -17.39 3.23 -36.44
CA LYS A 413 -17.01 3.55 -37.82
C LYS A 413 -17.09 2.30 -38.68
N TYR A 414 -17.48 2.50 -39.92
CA TYR A 414 -17.48 1.50 -40.96
C TYR A 414 -16.55 1.98 -42.06
N ASP A 415 -15.74 1.08 -42.58
CA ASP A 415 -14.88 1.33 -43.72
C ASP A 415 -14.90 0.13 -44.66
N THR A 416 -14.55 0.37 -45.92
CA THR A 416 -14.52 -0.68 -46.93
C THR A 416 -13.16 -0.64 -47.62
N ILE A 417 -12.52 -1.81 -47.73
CA ILE A 417 -11.29 -1.99 -48.48
C ILE A 417 -11.61 -2.84 -49.69
N SER A 418 -11.45 -2.23 -50.86
CA SER A 418 -11.54 -2.88 -52.16
C SER A 418 -10.24 -2.69 -52.92
N LEU A 419 -9.99 -3.54 -53.92
CA LEU A 419 -8.89 -3.39 -54.87
C LEU A 419 -9.11 -2.23 -55.85
#